data_AF-A0A8S3YJW8-F1
#
_entry.id   AF-A0A8S3YJW8-F1
#
_cell.length_a   1.000
_cell.length_b   1.000
_cell.length_c   1.000
_cell.angle_alpha   90.00
_cell.angle_beta   90.00
_cell.angle_gamma   90.00
#
_symmetry.space_group_name_H-M   'P 1'
#
loop_
_entity.id
_entity.type
_entity.pdbx_description
1 polymer ?
#
loop_
_entity_poly.entity_id
_entity_poly.type
_entity_poly.pdbx_seq_one_letter_code
_entity_poly.pdbx_strand_id
1 'polypeptide(L)'
;MSQEQVFEPLVVLEFGPKTNQAAQEWLTAKLQAPRTELGAELQVRTNYMDCNQERVLYIGADLDRLLLGAEEMSLQKFYKDGKLRDISLTDLFNYVNG
;
A
#
# COMPACT_ATOMS: atom_id res chain seq x y z
N MET A 1 11.96 5.31 -20.36
CA MET A 1 10.65 5.93 -20.09
C MET A 1 9.97 5.07 -19.06
N SER A 2 9.95 5.51 -17.81
CA SER A 2 9.27 4.81 -16.72
C SER A 2 7.77 4.85 -17.02
N GLN A 3 7.14 3.69 -17.20
CA GLN A 3 5.68 3.65 -17.34
C GLN A 3 5.08 4.23 -16.07
N GLU A 4 4.22 5.25 -16.19
CA GLU A 4 3.43 5.70 -15.04
C GLU A 4 2.57 4.53 -14.60
N GLN A 5 2.88 3.95 -13.44
CA GLN A 5 2.07 2.89 -12.88
C GLN A 5 0.72 3.51 -12.48
N VAL A 6 -0.33 3.11 -13.19
CA VAL A 6 -1.69 3.57 -12.94
C VAL A 6 -2.26 2.73 -11.80
N PHE A 7 -2.43 3.35 -10.64
CA PHE A 7 -3.14 2.79 -9.49
C PHE A 7 -3.95 3.87 -8.79
N GLU A 8 -4.92 3.47 -7.97
CA GLU A 8 -5.72 4.37 -7.14
C GLU A 8 -4.92 4.76 -5.87
N PRO A 9 -4.57 6.05 -5.68
CA PRO A 9 -3.91 6.47 -4.46
C PRO A 9 -4.83 6.36 -3.25
N LEU A 10 -4.40 5.62 -2.22
CA LEU A 10 -5.12 5.47 -0.95
C LEU A 10 -4.52 6.36 0.15
N VAL A 11 -3.20 6.61 0.07
CA VAL A 11 -2.46 7.40 1.05
C VAL A 11 -1.55 8.39 0.32
N VAL A 12 -1.39 9.59 0.88
CA VAL A 12 -0.42 10.60 0.44
C VAL A 12 0.58 10.81 1.57
N LEU A 13 1.87 10.73 1.24
CA LEU A 13 2.96 11.02 2.16
C LEU A 13 3.72 12.24 1.66
N GLU A 14 3.85 13.26 2.50
CA GLU A 14 4.65 14.46 2.22
C GLU A 14 5.95 14.44 3.03
N PHE A 15 7.08 14.63 2.35
CA PHE A 15 8.38 14.76 3.00
C PHE A 15 8.58 16.17 3.55
N GLY A 16 9.21 16.26 4.73
CA GLY A 16 9.65 17.53 5.27
C GLY A 16 10.64 18.25 4.34
N PRO A 17 10.66 19.59 4.32
CA PRO A 17 11.44 20.39 3.35
C PRO A 17 12.96 20.23 3.48
N LYS A 18 13.45 19.60 4.55
CA LYS A 18 14.87 19.37 4.82
C LYS A 18 15.25 17.89 4.76
N THR A 19 14.32 17.01 4.39
CA THR A 19 14.61 15.59 4.22
C THR A 19 15.57 15.41 3.05
N ASN A 20 16.75 14.83 3.32
CA ASN A 20 17.73 14.62 2.27
C ASN A 20 17.23 13.59 1.24
N GLN A 21 17.70 13.70 0.00
CA GLN A 21 17.28 12.85 -1.11
C GLN A 21 17.49 11.35 -0.83
N ALA A 22 18.64 10.98 -0.24
CA ALA A 22 18.95 9.58 0.06
C ALA A 22 17.92 8.94 1.02
N ALA A 23 17.39 9.69 1.98
CA ALA A 23 16.35 9.22 2.89
C ALA A 23 15.00 9.05 2.16
N GLN A 24 14.69 9.93 1.21
CA GLN A 24 13.47 9.84 0.40
C GLN A 24 13.52 8.62 -0.53
N GLU A 25 14.64 8.42 -1.22
CA GLU A 25 14.89 7.26 -2.09
C GLU A 25 14.87 5.97 -1.28
N TRP A 26 15.53 5.94 -0.11
CA TRP A 26 15.52 4.78 0.78
C TRP A 26 14.11 4.40 1.24
N LEU A 27 13.30 5.39 1.67
CA LEU A 27 11.93 5.11 2.11
C LEU A 27 11.07 4.63 0.94
N THR A 28 11.18 5.29 -0.22
CA THR A 28 10.44 4.90 -1.44
C THR A 28 10.78 3.47 -1.83
N ALA A 29 12.07 3.11 -1.87
CA ALA A 29 12.52 1.76 -2.14
C ALA A 29 12.00 0.76 -1.09
N LYS A 30 11.98 1.13 0.21
CA LYS A 30 11.45 0.26 1.27
C LYS A 30 9.94 0.03 1.18
N LEU A 31 9.17 1.04 0.77
CA LEU A 31 7.74 0.90 0.54
C LEU A 31 7.45 -0.03 -0.65
N GLN A 32 8.25 0.06 -1.72
CA GLN A 32 8.06 -0.75 -2.94
C GLN A 32 8.62 -2.17 -2.83
N ALA A 33 9.68 -2.37 -2.03
CA ALA A 33 10.38 -3.64 -1.96
C ALA A 33 9.44 -4.82 -1.57
N PRO A 34 9.67 -6.02 -2.11
CA PRO A 34 8.90 -7.20 -1.76
C PRO A 34 8.97 -7.51 -0.26
N ARG A 35 7.93 -8.17 0.26
CA ARG A 35 7.92 -8.59 1.67
C ARG A 35 9.00 -9.62 2.01
N THR A 36 9.38 -10.45 1.04
CA THR A 36 10.49 -11.40 1.16
C THR A 36 11.84 -10.71 1.42
N GLU A 37 11.95 -9.42 1.11
CA GLU A 37 13.12 -8.58 1.34
C GLU A 37 12.89 -7.57 2.48
N LEU A 38 11.93 -7.86 3.37
CA LEU A 38 11.52 -6.99 4.47
C LEU A 38 11.07 -5.59 3.98
N GLY A 39 10.42 -5.54 2.81
CA GLY A 39 9.71 -4.38 2.29
C GLY A 39 8.20 -4.44 2.56
N ALA A 40 7.46 -3.45 2.07
CA ALA A 40 6.01 -3.36 2.27
C ALA A 40 5.18 -3.83 1.07
N GLU A 41 5.79 -4.00 -0.11
CA GLU A 41 5.17 -4.43 -1.36
C GLU A 41 3.96 -3.54 -1.75
N LEU A 42 4.16 -2.23 -1.65
CA LEU A 42 3.16 -1.21 -1.99
C LEU A 42 3.45 -0.58 -3.35
N GLN A 43 2.39 -0.09 -3.99
CA GLN A 43 2.52 0.71 -5.20
C GLN A 43 2.81 2.16 -4.81
N VAL A 44 3.88 2.74 -5.36
CA VAL A 44 4.31 4.10 -5.02
C VAL A 44 4.56 4.88 -6.31
N ARG A 45 3.95 6.06 -6.41
CA ARG A 45 4.17 7.03 -7.47
C ARG A 45 4.70 8.33 -6.87
N THR A 46 5.89 8.75 -7.30
CA THR A 46 6.46 10.06 -6.98
C THR A 46 5.85 11.11 -7.91
N ASN A 47 5.56 12.29 -7.39
CA ASN A 47 5.20 13.44 -8.22
C ASN A 47 6.21 14.56 -7.99
N TYR A 48 6.79 15.03 -9.08
CA TYR A 48 7.79 16.09 -9.08
C TYR A 48 7.03 17.41 -9.21
N MET A 49 7.00 18.21 -8.14
CA MET A 49 6.52 19.59 -8.29
C MET A 49 7.61 20.40 -9.02
N ASP A 50 7.24 21.07 -10.11
CA ASP A 50 8.11 21.82 -11.03
C ASP A 50 8.98 22.92 -10.39
N CYS A 51 8.85 23.15 -9.08
CA CYS A 51 9.61 24.16 -8.33
C CYS A 51 10.45 23.58 -7.19
N ASN A 52 11.03 22.40 -7.42
CA ASN A 52 12.22 21.87 -6.73
C ASN A 52 11.94 20.90 -5.57
N GLN A 53 12.16 19.61 -5.88
CA GLN A 53 12.25 18.42 -5.03
C GLN A 53 10.98 17.55 -5.01
N GLU A 54 11.19 16.26 -5.27
CA GLU A 54 10.26 15.18 -4.89
C GLU A 54 9.85 15.41 -3.44
N ARG A 55 8.57 15.66 -3.20
CA ARG A 55 8.07 15.90 -1.84
C ARG A 55 6.84 15.10 -1.52
N VAL A 56 6.17 14.53 -2.52
CA VAL A 56 4.92 13.82 -2.31
C VAL A 56 4.98 12.43 -2.95
N LEU A 57 4.67 11.43 -2.14
CA LEU A 57 4.42 10.06 -2.59
C LEU A 57 2.92 9.81 -2.57
N TYR A 58 2.41 9.29 -3.68
CA TYR A 58 1.11 8.65 -3.74
C TYR A 58 1.33 7.16 -3.51
N ILE A 59 0.59 6.58 -2.57
CA ILE A 59 0.78 5.20 -2.12
C ILE A 59 -0.55 4.45 -2.26
N GLY A 60 -0.48 3.25 -2.81
CA GLY A 60 -1.59 2.32 -2.97
C GLY A 60 -1.10 0.88 -2.87
N ALA A 61 -1.97 -0.06 -3.21
CA ALA A 61 -1.67 -1.49 -3.24
C ALA A 61 -2.68 -2.19 -4.16
N ASP A 62 -2.31 -3.36 -4.66
CA ASP A 62 -3.26 -4.24 -5.33
C ASP A 62 -4.19 -4.95 -4.33
N LEU A 63 -5.22 -5.59 -4.85
CA LEU A 63 -6.22 -6.28 -4.03
C LEU A 63 -5.59 -7.38 -3.17
N ASP A 64 -4.65 -8.15 -3.71
CA ASP A 64 -4.01 -9.26 -3.01
C ASP A 64 -3.23 -8.76 -1.80
N ARG A 65 -2.46 -7.67 -1.97
CA ARG A 65 -1.72 -7.04 -0.87
C ARG A 65 -2.64 -6.45 0.19
N LEU A 66 -3.75 -5.83 -0.22
CA LEU A 66 -4.75 -5.29 0.70
C LEU A 66 -5.41 -6.40 1.52
N LEU A 67 -5.77 -7.53 0.90
CA LEU A 67 -6.37 -8.66 1.60
C LEU A 67 -5.38 -9.35 2.55
N LEU A 68 -4.10 -9.49 2.15
CA LEU A 68 -3.02 -9.93 3.05
C LEU A 68 -2.91 -9.02 4.27
N GLY A 69 -2.92 -7.70 4.06
CA GLY A 69 -2.89 -6.73 5.14
C GLY A 69 -4.11 -6.83 6.07
N ALA A 70 -5.29 -7.10 5.50
CA ALA A 70 -6.52 -7.28 6.26
C ALA A 70 -6.46 -8.52 7.18
N GLU A 71 -5.91 -9.64 6.70
CA GLU A 71 -5.68 -10.85 7.50
C GLU A 71 -4.63 -10.59 8.61
N GLU A 72 -3.52 -9.91 8.29
CA GLU A 72 -2.47 -9.55 9.25
C GLU A 72 -2.94 -8.62 10.37
N MET A 73 -3.91 -7.75 10.07
CA MET A 73 -4.52 -6.83 11.02
C MET A 73 -5.71 -7.45 11.78
N SER A 74 -6.05 -8.72 11.50
CA SER A 74 -7.24 -9.39 12.05
C SER A 74 -8.52 -8.56 11.84
N LEU A 75 -8.66 -7.94 10.66
CA LEU A 75 -9.86 -7.17 10.33
C LEU A 75 -11.07 -8.08 10.27
N GLN A 76 -12.19 -7.61 10.81
CA GLN A 76 -13.39 -8.41 10.94
C GLN A 76 -14.44 -8.09 9.88
N LYS A 77 -15.03 -9.13 9.29
CA LYS A 77 -16.11 -9.01 8.30
C LYS A 77 -17.18 -10.07 8.54
N PHE A 78 -18.42 -9.74 8.18
CA PHE A 78 -19.53 -10.67 8.30
C PHE A 78 -19.40 -11.84 7.32
N TYR A 79 -19.60 -13.03 7.83
CA TYR A 79 -19.88 -14.23 7.05
C TYR A 79 -21.32 -14.20 6.55
N LYS A 80 -21.58 -15.01 5.52
CA LYS A 80 -22.93 -15.28 4.99
C LYS A 80 -23.89 -15.86 6.04
N ASP A 81 -23.37 -16.42 7.14
CA ASP A 81 -24.14 -16.89 8.30
C ASP A 81 -24.53 -15.78 9.30
N GLY A 82 -24.16 -14.52 9.01
CA GLY A 82 -24.41 -13.36 9.85
C GLY A 82 -23.44 -13.18 11.02
N LYS A 83 -22.44 -14.06 11.18
CA LYS A 83 -21.42 -13.94 12.23
C LYS A 83 -20.24 -13.12 11.76
N LEU A 84 -19.66 -12.37 12.70
CA LEU A 84 -18.45 -11.60 12.46
C LEU A 84 -17.23 -12.49 12.71
N ARG A 85 -16.26 -12.50 11.79
CA ARG A 85 -15.00 -13.25 11.94
C ARG A 85 -13.84 -12.48 11.32
N ASP A 86 -12.63 -12.79 11.76
CA ASP A 86 -11.39 -12.22 11.22
C ASP A 86 -11.20 -12.72 9.78
N ILE A 87 -10.90 -11.79 8.86
CA ILE A 87 -10.66 -12.09 7.45
C ILE A 87 -9.54 -13.13 7.34
N SER A 88 -9.82 -14.20 6.59
CA SER A 88 -8.80 -15.15 6.13
C SER A 88 -8.82 -15.28 4.62
N LEU A 89 -7.62 -15.30 4.04
CA LEU A 89 -7.44 -15.51 2.60
C LEU A 89 -7.87 -16.91 2.15
N THR A 90 -7.85 -17.88 3.07
CA THR A 90 -8.18 -19.28 2.76
C THR A 90 -9.67 -19.52 2.52
N ASP A 91 -10.54 -18.58 2.92
CA ASP A 91 -11.99 -18.78 2.87
C ASP A 91 -12.80 -17.51 2.52
N LEU A 92 -12.20 -16.60 1.74
CA LEU A 92 -12.80 -15.33 1.28
C LEU A 92 -14.23 -15.45 0.72
N PHE A 93 -14.56 -16.55 0.05
CA PHE A 93 -15.88 -16.80 -0.54
C PHE A 93 -16.99 -16.96 0.51
N ASN A 94 -16.68 -17.12 1.80
CA ASN A 94 -17.68 -17.25 2.87
C ASN A 94 -18.13 -15.91 3.46
N TYR A 95 -17.41 -14.82 3.17
CA TYR A 95 -17.77 -13.48 3.60
C TYR A 95 -18.90 -12.91 2.74
N VAL A 96 -19.66 -11.99 3.30
CA VAL A 96 -20.68 -11.22 2.56
C VAL A 96 -19.97 -10.40 1.48
N ASN A 97 -20.40 -10.53 0.22
CA ASN A 97 -19.74 -9.90 -0.94
C ASN A 97 -18.25 -10.28 -1.05
N GLY A 98 -17.91 -11.52 -0.70
CA GLY A 98 -16.60 -12.13 -0.99
C GLY A 98 -16.56 -12.78 -2.37
#